data_AF-A0A7W1DA18-F1
#
_entry.id   AF-A0A7W1DA18-F1
#
_cell.length_a   1.000
_cell.length_b   1.000
_cell.length_c   1.000
_cell.angle_alpha   90.00
_cell.angle_beta   90.00
_cell.angle_gamma   90.00
#
_symmetry.space_group_name_H-M   'P 1'
#
loop_
_entity.id
_entity.type
_entity.pdbx_description
1 polymer ?
#
loop_
_entity_poly.entity_id
_entity_poly.type
_entity_poly.pdbx_seq_one_letter_code
_entity_poly.pdbx_strand_id
1 'polypeptide(L)'
;MFNQDSFYYGTDAEFRENHIYQVNRKNSEREILGEVNGTVFYSKQLGKDLFFTTTAEDAPIQKENVAALWHVDANRNCKKLIQFSKDHWHKTLFMFGTIHFPCVNKLENELYFHLVGVKEDNQTFCIKAI
;
A
#
# COMPACT_ATOMS: atom_id res chain seq x y z
N MET A 1 1.85 -8.23 -7.47
CA MET A 1 2.69 -9.34 -6.94
C MET A 1 2.16 -10.68 -7.45
N PHE A 2 3.00 -11.71 -7.56
CA PHE A 2 2.65 -12.97 -8.23
C PHE A 2 3.06 -14.18 -7.40
N ASN A 3 2.20 -15.18 -7.33
CA ASN A 3 2.58 -16.54 -6.99
C ASN A 3 2.11 -17.50 -8.10
N GLN A 4 2.27 -18.82 -7.90
CA GLN A 4 1.91 -19.80 -8.93
C GLN A 4 0.42 -19.79 -9.27
N ASP A 5 -0.46 -19.62 -8.28
CA ASP A 5 -1.91 -19.75 -8.45
C ASP A 5 -2.65 -18.41 -8.58
N SER A 6 -2.04 -17.30 -8.18
CA SER A 6 -2.70 -15.99 -8.04
C SER A 6 -1.78 -14.82 -8.32
N PHE A 7 -2.40 -13.68 -8.67
CA PHE A 7 -1.73 -12.38 -8.62
C PHE A 7 -2.57 -11.38 -7.83
N TYR A 8 -1.89 -10.36 -7.32
CA TYR A 8 -2.47 -9.36 -6.42
C TYR A 8 -2.17 -7.96 -6.91
N TYR A 9 -3.16 -7.08 -6.80
CA TYR A 9 -3.03 -5.67 -7.15
C TYR A 9 -3.97 -4.82 -6.30
N GLY A 10 -3.60 -3.56 -6.08
CA GLY A 10 -4.49 -2.54 -5.54
C GLY A 10 -4.99 -1.63 -6.66
N THR A 11 -6.13 -0.98 -6.47
CA THR A 11 -6.68 -0.07 -7.47
C THR A 11 -6.21 1.37 -7.30
N ASP A 12 -6.30 2.07 -8.42
CA ASP A 12 -6.21 3.52 -8.54
C ASP A 12 -7.55 3.99 -9.13
N ALA A 13 -8.42 4.48 -8.26
CA ALA A 13 -9.74 4.95 -8.62
C ALA A 13 -10.05 6.24 -7.87
N GLU A 14 -10.20 7.32 -8.63
CA GLU A 14 -10.38 8.68 -8.11
C GLU A 14 -11.78 8.92 -7.50
N PHE A 15 -12.81 8.29 -8.08
CA PHE A 15 -14.23 8.56 -7.78
C PHE A 15 -14.99 7.38 -7.16
N ARG A 16 -14.31 6.30 -6.79
CA ARG A 16 -14.91 5.10 -6.16
C ARG A 16 -13.93 4.45 -5.20
N GLU A 17 -14.43 3.60 -4.33
CA GLU A 17 -13.64 2.96 -3.29
C GLU A 17 -12.52 2.11 -3.89
N ASN A 18 -11.32 2.30 -3.34
CA ASN A 18 -10.16 1.52 -3.73
C ASN A 18 -10.10 0.22 -2.94
N HIS A 19 -9.59 -0.82 -3.59
CA HIS A 19 -9.54 -2.16 -3.02
C HIS A 19 -8.23 -2.85 -3.35
N ILE A 20 -7.87 -3.81 -2.51
CA ILE A 20 -6.87 -4.83 -2.82
C ILE A 20 -7.60 -6.06 -3.34
N TYR A 21 -7.15 -6.57 -4.49
CA TYR A 21 -7.70 -7.73 -5.14
C TYR A 21 -6.72 -8.89 -5.19
N GLN A 22 -7.27 -10.10 -5.11
CA GLN A 22 -6.64 -11.33 -5.56
C GLN A 22 -7.32 -11.76 -6.86
N VAL A 23 -6.53 -12.22 -7.83
CA VAL A 23 -7.04 -12.85 -9.04
C VAL A 23 -6.47 -14.24 -9.16
N ASN A 24 -7.35 -15.23 -9.31
CA ASN A 24 -6.99 -16.61 -9.58
C ASN A 24 -6.50 -16.74 -11.03
N ARG A 25 -5.30 -17.29 -11.23
CA ARG A 25 -4.65 -17.37 -12.54
C ARG A 25 -5.25 -18.44 -13.46
N LYS A 26 -5.98 -19.41 -12.92
CA LYS A 26 -6.56 -20.53 -13.68
C LYS A 26 -7.89 -20.14 -14.32
N ASN A 27 -8.75 -19.44 -13.58
CA ASN A 27 -10.11 -19.11 -14.03
C ASN A 27 -10.37 -17.59 -14.15
N SER A 28 -9.39 -16.74 -13.81
CA SER A 28 -9.50 -15.27 -13.81
C SER A 28 -10.55 -14.71 -12.84
N GLU A 29 -11.04 -15.52 -11.90
CA GLU A 29 -11.93 -15.03 -10.85
C GLU A 29 -11.20 -14.04 -9.96
N ARG A 30 -11.90 -12.95 -9.64
CA ARG A 30 -11.38 -11.83 -8.85
C ARG A 30 -12.13 -11.73 -7.54
N GLU A 31 -11.39 -11.68 -6.45
CA GLU A 31 -11.91 -11.56 -5.10
C GLU A 31 -11.35 -10.31 -4.41
N ILE A 32 -12.20 -9.61 -3.67
CA ILE A 32 -11.79 -8.47 -2.84
C ILE A 32 -11.14 -9.01 -1.57
N LEU A 33 -9.93 -8.53 -1.25
CA LEU A 33 -9.26 -8.82 0.02
C LEU A 33 -9.54 -7.76 1.07
N GLY A 34 -9.77 -6.51 0.65
CA GLY A 34 -10.17 -5.43 1.53
C GLY A 34 -10.30 -4.09 0.80
N GLU A 35 -11.13 -3.21 1.35
CA GLU A 35 -11.20 -1.79 0.99
C GLU A 35 -9.99 -1.05 1.59
N VAL A 36 -9.46 -0.08 0.85
CA VAL A 36 -8.34 0.77 1.29
C VAL A 36 -8.69 2.25 1.15
N ASN A 37 -8.03 3.08 1.96
CA ASN A 37 -8.42 4.48 2.17
C ASN A 37 -7.91 5.47 1.10
N GLY A 38 -7.37 4.99 -0.01
CA GLY A 38 -6.78 5.82 -1.06
C GLY A 38 -6.23 4.99 -2.22
N THR A 39 -5.62 5.68 -3.17
CA THR A 39 -5.02 5.08 -4.37
C THR A 39 -3.80 4.26 -4.04
N VAL A 40 -3.69 3.03 -4.57
CA VAL A 40 -2.58 2.12 -4.28
C VAL A 40 -1.45 2.29 -5.29
N PHE A 41 -0.30 2.79 -4.84
CA PHE A 41 0.88 3.00 -5.71
C PHE A 41 1.87 1.85 -5.69
N TYR A 42 2.25 1.38 -4.49
CA TYR A 42 3.30 0.39 -4.34
C TYR A 42 2.82 -0.83 -3.58
N SER A 43 3.48 -1.95 -3.85
CA SER A 43 3.26 -3.18 -3.13
C SER A 43 4.58 -3.94 -2.93
N LYS A 44 4.64 -4.74 -1.86
CA LYS A 44 5.81 -5.55 -1.51
C LYS A 44 5.35 -6.88 -0.92
N GLN A 45 6.03 -7.95 -1.31
CA GLN A 45 5.80 -9.28 -0.73
C GLN A 45 6.99 -9.65 0.14
N LEU A 46 6.73 -10.07 1.37
CA LEU A 46 7.71 -10.68 2.27
C LEU A 46 7.18 -12.05 2.68
N GLY A 47 7.81 -13.12 2.21
CA GLY A 47 7.29 -14.47 2.41
C GLY A 47 5.84 -14.62 1.91
N LYS A 48 4.92 -14.89 2.83
CA LYS A 48 3.47 -15.00 2.55
C LYS A 48 2.70 -13.70 2.75
N ASP A 49 3.31 -12.72 3.40
CA ASP A 49 2.69 -11.44 3.70
C ASP A 49 2.80 -10.49 2.53
N LEU A 50 1.70 -9.78 2.28
CA LEU A 50 1.60 -8.79 1.22
C LEU A 50 1.39 -7.42 1.83
N PHE A 51 2.16 -6.45 1.36
CA PHE A 51 2.07 -5.07 1.79
C PHE A 51 1.69 -4.20 0.62
N PHE A 52 0.83 -3.22 0.87
CA PHE A 52 0.36 -2.24 -0.11
C PHE A 52 0.40 -0.85 0.49
N THR A 53 0.66 0.16 -0.33
CA THR A 53 0.73 1.55 0.15
C THR A 53 -0.31 2.39 -0.57
N THR A 54 -1.12 3.13 0.18
CA THR A 54 -1.98 4.18 -0.36
C THR A 54 -1.30 5.55 -0.28
N THR A 55 -1.71 6.46 -1.17
CA THR A 55 -1.15 7.82 -1.27
C THR A 55 -1.97 8.85 -0.50
N ALA A 56 -1.30 9.90 -0.03
CA ALA A 56 -1.89 11.17 0.39
C ALA A 56 -1.91 12.11 -0.82
N GLU A 57 -2.94 12.01 -1.65
CA GLU A 57 -3.07 12.79 -2.88
C GLU A 57 -4.30 13.71 -2.89
N ASP A 58 -5.14 13.60 -1.86
CA ASP A 58 -6.37 14.37 -1.71
C ASP A 58 -7.29 14.17 -2.91
N ALA A 59 -7.49 12.89 -3.27
CA ALA A 59 -8.44 12.47 -4.29
C ALA A 59 -9.89 12.66 -3.81
N PRO A 60 -10.88 12.88 -4.69
CA PRO A 60 -12.28 13.12 -4.32
C PRO A 60 -12.89 12.07 -3.39
N ILE A 61 -12.57 10.78 -3.58
CA ILE A 61 -13.08 9.70 -2.70
C ILE A 61 -12.30 9.57 -1.38
N GLN A 62 -11.12 10.19 -1.29
CA GLN A 62 -10.24 10.06 -0.14
C GLN A 62 -10.78 10.86 1.04
N LYS A 63 -11.21 10.16 2.09
CA LYS A 63 -11.77 10.79 3.31
C LYS A 63 -10.72 11.52 4.16
N GLU A 64 -9.47 11.04 4.11
CA GLU A 64 -8.35 11.58 4.86
C GLU A 64 -7.14 11.69 3.94
N ASN A 65 -6.51 12.86 3.87
CA ASN A 65 -5.30 13.08 3.06
C ASN A 65 -4.07 12.47 3.77
N VAL A 66 -4.01 11.13 3.77
CA VAL A 66 -3.00 10.32 4.45
C VAL A 66 -2.46 9.23 3.52
N ALA A 67 -1.14 9.01 3.58
CA ALA A 67 -0.53 7.83 3.00
C ALA A 67 -0.57 6.70 4.04
N ALA A 68 -0.94 5.48 3.64
CA ALA A 68 -1.07 4.39 4.61
C ALA A 68 -0.44 3.09 4.13
N LEU A 69 0.09 2.32 5.08
CA LEU A 69 0.61 0.98 4.85
C LEU A 69 -0.46 -0.03 5.24
N TRP A 70 -0.79 -0.90 4.29
CA TRP A 70 -1.75 -1.98 4.40
C TRP A 70 -1.03 -3.32 4.36
N HIS A 71 -1.55 -4.28 5.12
CA HIS A 71 -1.04 -5.64 5.23
C HIS A 71 -2.16 -6.62 4.94
N VAL A 72 -1.88 -7.58 4.06
CA VAL A 72 -2.69 -8.76 3.84
C VAL A 72 -1.89 -9.97 4.30
N ASP A 73 -2.41 -10.66 5.30
CA ASP A 73 -1.76 -11.84 5.86
C ASP A 73 -2.03 -13.11 5.02
N ALA A 74 -1.40 -14.23 5.40
CA ALA A 74 -1.58 -15.52 4.73
C ALA A 74 -3.03 -16.06 4.78
N ASN A 75 -3.85 -15.59 5.73
CA ASN A 75 -5.26 -15.93 5.85
C ASN A 75 -6.16 -14.96 5.09
N ARG A 76 -5.57 -14.06 4.29
CA ARG A 76 -6.24 -13.05 3.48
C ARG A 76 -6.92 -11.95 4.29
N ASN A 77 -6.56 -11.76 5.55
CA ASN A 77 -7.05 -10.64 6.34
C ASN A 77 -6.34 -9.36 5.91
N CYS A 78 -7.10 -8.37 5.44
CA CYS A 78 -6.58 -7.06 5.10
C CYS A 78 -6.74 -6.07 6.26
N LYS A 79 -5.63 -5.45 6.69
CA LYS A 79 -5.63 -4.44 7.76
C LYS A 79 -4.69 -3.28 7.45
N LYS A 80 -5.06 -2.08 7.90
CA LYS A 80 -4.17 -0.92 7.91
C LYS A 80 -3.21 -1.04 9.11
N LEU A 81 -1.91 -0.94 8.86
CA LEU A 81 -0.87 -1.02 9.90
C LEU A 81 -0.53 0.35 10.48
N ILE A 82 -0.31 1.33 9.61
CA ILE A 82 0.11 2.69 9.97
C ILE A 82 -0.31 3.68 8.89
N GLN A 83 -0.46 4.95 9.25
CA GLN A 83 -0.75 6.05 8.31
C GLN A 83 0.02 7.32 8.68
N PHE A 84 0.26 8.16 7.69
CA PHE A 84 1.02 9.40 7.77
C PHE A 84 0.25 10.52 7.05
N SER A 85 0.03 11.65 7.72
CA SER A 85 -0.66 12.78 7.10
C SER A 85 0.21 13.49 6.07
N LYS A 86 -0.41 13.99 5.01
CA LYS A 86 0.26 14.93 4.08
C LYS A 86 0.92 16.07 4.87
N ASP A 87 2.09 16.49 4.39
CA ASP A 87 2.70 17.75 4.79
C ASP A 87 1.86 18.98 4.33
N HIS A 88 2.36 20.18 4.55
CA HIS A 88 1.68 21.42 4.15
C HIS A 88 2.10 21.94 2.76
N TRP A 89 2.92 21.20 2.01
CA TRP A 89 3.46 21.63 0.72
C TRP A 89 2.49 21.33 -0.43
N HIS A 90 2.52 22.17 -1.46
CA HIS A 90 1.62 22.08 -2.60
C HIS A 90 1.86 20.81 -3.43
N LYS A 91 0.84 19.96 -3.57
CA LYS A 91 0.94 18.61 -4.14
C LYS A 91 1.47 18.54 -5.59
N THR A 92 1.17 19.54 -6.42
CA THR A 92 1.67 19.59 -7.80
C THR A 92 3.17 19.90 -7.87
N LEU A 93 3.70 20.65 -6.90
CA LEU A 93 5.11 21.09 -6.90
C LEU A 93 6.00 20.16 -6.08
N PHE A 94 5.45 19.56 -5.02
CA PHE A 94 6.17 18.76 -4.03
C PHE A 94 5.63 17.33 -3.92
N MET A 95 4.94 16.86 -4.97
CA MET A 95 4.38 15.51 -5.08
C MET A 95 3.29 15.19 -4.03
N PHE A 96 2.68 14.02 -4.21
CA PHE A 96 1.79 13.41 -3.21
C PHE A 96 2.58 12.82 -2.05
N GLY A 97 1.90 12.62 -0.93
CA GLY A 97 2.48 11.85 0.16
C GLY A 97 2.49 10.37 -0.19
N THR A 98 3.64 9.71 -0.10
CA THR A 98 3.82 8.31 -0.50
C THR A 98 4.69 7.54 0.50
N ILE A 99 4.54 6.22 0.49
CA ILE A 99 5.38 5.28 1.24
C ILE A 99 6.13 4.43 0.22
N HIS A 100 7.45 4.39 0.32
CA HIS A 100 8.32 3.71 -0.64
C HIS A 100 9.04 2.53 0.00
N PHE A 101 9.03 1.40 -0.70
CA PHE A 101 9.79 0.22 -0.31
C PHE A 101 11.19 0.22 -0.96
N PRO A 102 12.22 -0.27 -0.27
CA PRO A 102 13.51 -0.51 -0.90
C PRO A 102 13.39 -1.63 -1.95
N CYS A 103 14.23 -1.55 -2.98
CA CYS A 103 14.30 -2.55 -4.04
C CYS A 103 14.81 -3.92 -3.53
N VAL A 104 15.35 -3.99 -2.31
CA VAL A 104 15.93 -5.22 -1.74
C VAL A 104 14.84 -6.24 -1.41
N ASN A 105 14.95 -7.45 -1.96
CA ASN A 105 13.99 -8.56 -1.79
C ASN A 105 14.46 -9.65 -0.80
N LYS A 106 15.61 -9.47 -0.14
CA LYS A 106 16.25 -10.51 0.70
C LYS A 106 15.89 -10.47 2.18
N LEU A 107 15.04 -9.55 2.61
CA LEU A 107 14.63 -9.46 4.01
C LEU A 107 13.36 -10.27 4.18
N GLU A 108 13.44 -11.40 4.87
CA GLU A 108 12.27 -12.28 5.05
C GLU A 108 11.34 -11.77 6.15
N ASN A 109 11.91 -11.13 7.19
CA ASN A 109 11.19 -10.81 8.43
C ASN A 109 11.20 -9.32 8.80
N GLU A 110 11.75 -8.46 7.95
CA GLU A 110 11.85 -7.02 8.22
C GLU A 110 11.38 -6.21 7.01
N LEU A 111 10.32 -5.43 7.20
CA LEU A 111 9.81 -4.49 6.22
C LEU A 111 10.37 -3.12 6.51
N TYR A 112 11.32 -2.69 5.68
CA TYR A 112 11.77 -1.31 5.66
C TYR A 112 10.94 -0.50 4.67
N PHE A 113 10.67 0.75 5.03
CA PHE A 113 10.10 1.73 4.13
C PHE A 113 10.56 3.13 4.51
N HIS A 114 10.54 4.04 3.54
CA HIS A 114 10.73 5.46 3.78
C HIS A 114 9.52 6.24 3.29
N LEU A 115 9.40 7.46 3.81
CA LEU A 115 8.30 8.36 3.52
C LEU A 115 8.77 9.47 2.58
N VAL A 116 7.84 10.00 1.78
CA VAL A 116 8.03 11.17 0.92
C VAL A 116 6.77 12.01 0.96
N GLY A 117 6.87 13.33 1.09
CA GLY A 117 5.74 14.26 0.96
C GLY A 117 4.69 14.18 2.08
N VAL A 118 5.07 13.70 3.27
CA VAL A 118 4.24 13.59 4.48
C VAL A 118 4.92 14.26 5.66
N LYS A 119 4.22 14.44 6.79
CA LYS A 119 4.79 15.15 7.96
C LYS A 119 6.07 14.50 8.51
N GLU A 120 6.19 13.18 8.39
CA GLU A 120 7.31 12.39 8.86
C GLU A 120 8.35 12.08 7.75
N ASP A 121 8.37 12.85 6.66
CA ASP A 121 9.36 12.73 5.57
C ASP A 121 10.82 12.75 6.08
N ASN A 122 11.75 12.20 5.29
CA ASN A 122 13.16 11.93 5.60
C ASN A 122 13.40 10.93 6.74
N GLN A 123 12.40 10.11 7.08
CA GLN A 123 12.54 9.02 8.04
C GLN A 123 12.43 7.64 7.36
N THR A 124 13.21 6.69 7.87
CA THR A 124 13.11 5.27 7.53
C THR A 124 12.56 4.51 8.71
N PHE A 125 11.57 3.67 8.45
CA PHE A 125 10.91 2.84 9.44
C PHE A 125 11.22 1.37 9.15
N CYS A 126 11.18 0.56 10.20
CA CYS A 126 11.26 -0.89 10.10
C CYS A 126 10.14 -1.52 10.92
N ILE A 127 9.36 -2.39 10.29
CA ILE A 127 8.39 -3.26 10.96
C ILE A 127 8.94 -4.68 10.90
N LYS A 128 9.03 -5.35 12.05
CA LYS A 128 9.29 -6.79 12.08
C LYS A 128 8.01 -7.53 11.69
N ALA A 129 8.07 -8.27 10.58
CA ALA A 129 6.99 -9.18 10.21
C ALA A 129 6.92 -10.31 11.25
N ILE A 130 5.70 -10.69 11.64
CA ILE A 130 5.40 -11.62 12.73
C ILE A 130 5.56 -13.06 12.25
#